data_AF-A0A2I1D8Y2-F1
#
_entry.id   AF-A0A2I1D8Y2-F1
#
_cell.length_a   1.000
_cell.length_b   1.000
_cell.length_c   1.000
_cell.angle_alpha   90.00
_cell.angle_beta   90.00
_cell.angle_gamma   90.00
#
_symmetry.space_group_name_H-M   'P 1'
#
loop_
_entity.id
_entity.type
_entity.pdbx_description
1 polymer ?
#
loop_
_entity_poly.entity_id
_entity_poly.type
_entity_poly.pdbx_seq_one_letter_code
_entity_poly.pdbx_strand_id
1 'polypeptide(L)'
;MSFPHEKDLKITPASGASEDVAVGHTDPIKAGENDYEIFKIGEGQVDFRTVSWIRASAIFTKLLFATGILSIPSVMYDLGAFPGAVNLVGWSAINAYGALTLGKFRNAHPQCHSVADMALVTGGPIFREIVGFMFIISYVITAASGIIGVSAAFNALSLHSMCTVHFSLIATVTIAIFASVRKFSHVGWLTWVGFASILVAIFIIVIGVTTLDRPAAAPPTGDFDLGFHAIGSPTFAAGITAAATIFVSSSASSAFIPVISEMRKPKDYPKAVYASMGFVAASYLAFSLVIYRWCGKWIASPALGSAGDTLKRVSYGIALPGLIISGSLYVHVAAKYLFVRMLRNSRHLQANTPTHWGTWLGCTVSMSAIAFVLSCAIPIFTYVLALVGSLCFAPLSISLPGWLWLWSHGNYRRGWGVRQTIIWGLHVVQVLLGLFMMVGGTYGVIVQILGAYNSGRIDKVFSCADNSGSV
;
A
#
# COMPACT_ATOMS: atom_id res chain seq x y z
N MET A 1 -51.89 20.94 49.59
CA MET A 1 -50.84 19.89 49.54
C MET A 1 -50.18 20.02 48.19
N SER A 2 -49.05 20.71 48.16
CA SER A 2 -48.39 21.24 46.98
C SER A 2 -47.03 20.54 46.89
N PHE A 3 -46.83 19.71 45.87
CA PHE A 3 -45.56 19.01 45.67
C PHE A 3 -44.50 19.97 45.10
N PRO A 4 -43.24 19.90 45.55
CA PRO A 4 -42.21 20.87 45.18
C PRO A 4 -41.50 20.54 43.86
N HIS A 5 -41.10 21.64 43.21
CA HIS A 5 -40.16 21.84 42.10
C HIS A 5 -39.09 20.75 41.90
N GLU A 6 -39.06 20.16 40.70
CA GLU A 6 -37.89 19.48 40.15
C GLU A 6 -36.97 20.52 39.46
N LYS A 7 -35.66 20.43 39.70
CA LYS A 7 -34.65 21.37 39.22
C LYS A 7 -34.28 21.07 37.76
N ASP A 8 -34.42 22.06 36.90
CA ASP A 8 -33.90 22.05 35.52
C ASP A 8 -32.37 21.90 35.52
N LEU A 9 -31.89 20.71 35.12
CA LEU A 9 -30.48 20.50 34.76
C LEU A 9 -30.25 21.05 33.35
N LYS A 10 -29.70 22.27 33.27
CA LYS A 10 -29.16 22.84 32.02
C LYS A 10 -27.92 22.03 31.61
N ILE A 11 -28.07 21.13 30.63
CA ILE A 11 -26.95 20.52 29.93
C ILE A 11 -26.43 21.55 28.92
N THR A 12 -25.26 22.12 29.21
CA THR A 12 -24.50 22.95 28.27
C THR A 12 -24.07 22.07 27.08
N PRO A 13 -24.30 22.45 25.82
CA PRO A 13 -23.73 21.71 24.70
C PRO A 13 -22.22 21.83 24.74
N ALA A 14 -21.53 20.69 24.64
CA ALA A 14 -20.07 20.65 24.54
C ALA A 14 -19.60 21.49 23.35
N SER A 15 -18.71 22.43 23.65
CA SER A 15 -17.95 23.26 22.74
C SER A 15 -17.28 22.46 21.62
N GLY A 16 -17.53 22.89 20.38
CA GLY A 16 -16.55 22.97 19.28
C GLY A 16 -15.73 21.73 18.93
N ALA A 17 -16.29 20.81 18.14
CA ALA A 17 -15.48 19.97 17.27
C ALA A 17 -14.99 20.80 16.08
N SER A 18 -13.66 21.00 16.02
CA SER A 18 -12.84 21.62 14.97
C SER A 18 -13.57 22.27 13.78
N GLU A 19 -13.42 23.58 13.67
CA GLU A 19 -13.68 24.40 12.49
C GLU A 19 -12.90 23.87 11.27
N ASP A 20 -13.56 23.03 10.47
CA ASP A 20 -13.26 22.84 9.04
C ASP A 20 -14.58 22.73 8.23
N VAL A 21 -15.67 23.23 8.80
CA VAL A 21 -16.97 23.37 8.14
C VAL A 21 -17.04 24.78 7.54
N ALA A 22 -16.34 24.98 6.43
CA ALA A 22 -16.58 26.11 5.54
C ALA A 22 -17.07 25.60 4.18
N VAL A 23 -18.40 25.57 4.08
CA VAL A 23 -19.22 25.76 2.88
C VAL A 23 -18.99 24.81 1.70
N GLY A 24 -19.83 23.78 1.65
CA GLY A 24 -20.35 23.26 0.40
C GLY A 24 -21.83 23.00 0.59
N HIS A 25 -22.70 23.86 0.03
CA HIS A 25 -24.11 23.57 -0.09
C HIS A 25 -24.26 22.15 -0.67
N THR A 26 -25.00 21.28 0.04
CA THR A 26 -25.40 19.99 -0.50
C THR A 26 -26.44 20.26 -1.58
N ASP A 27 -26.01 20.35 -2.84
CA ASP A 27 -26.93 20.19 -3.95
C ASP A 27 -27.64 18.84 -3.77
N PRO A 28 -28.98 18.79 -3.81
CA PRO A 28 -29.69 17.52 -3.80
C PRO A 28 -29.22 16.69 -4.99
N ILE A 29 -28.67 15.50 -4.69
CA ILE A 29 -28.17 14.55 -5.69
C ILE A 29 -29.33 14.17 -6.61
N LYS A 30 -29.12 14.27 -7.93
CA LYS A 30 -30.13 13.93 -8.95
C LYS A 30 -30.60 12.48 -8.77
N ALA A 31 -31.92 12.26 -8.82
CA ALA A 31 -32.51 10.93 -8.84
C ALA A 31 -31.86 10.10 -9.97
N GLY A 32 -31.25 8.96 -9.63
CA GLY A 32 -30.53 8.06 -10.54
C GLY A 32 -29.06 7.81 -10.21
N GLU A 33 -28.38 8.68 -9.44
CA GLU A 33 -26.98 8.43 -9.01
C GLU A 33 -26.83 7.36 -7.91
N ASN A 34 -27.93 6.94 -7.26
CA ASN A 34 -27.90 5.93 -6.19
C ASN A 34 -28.11 4.48 -6.66
N ASP A 35 -28.65 4.26 -7.86
CA ASP A 35 -29.08 2.91 -8.27
C ASP A 35 -27.93 1.97 -8.60
N TYR A 36 -26.81 2.53 -9.06
CA TYR A 36 -25.62 1.79 -9.48
C TYR A 36 -24.55 1.66 -8.39
N GLU A 37 -24.76 2.24 -7.20
CA GLU A 37 -23.78 2.19 -6.11
C GLU A 37 -24.05 1.00 -5.15
N ILE A 38 -23.01 0.26 -4.75
CA ILE A 38 -23.13 -0.85 -3.77
C ILE A 38 -23.68 -0.37 -2.42
N PHE A 39 -23.31 0.85 -2.01
CA PHE A 39 -23.76 1.43 -0.76
C PHE A 39 -24.89 2.42 -1.03
N LYS A 40 -26.14 1.97 -0.80
CA LYS A 40 -27.33 2.78 -0.95
C LYS A 40 -27.54 3.69 0.27
N ILE A 41 -28.00 4.91 0.04
CA ILE A 41 -28.40 5.85 1.10
C ILE A 41 -29.90 5.62 1.37
N GLY A 42 -30.29 5.29 2.60
CA GLY A 42 -31.68 5.05 2.98
C GLY A 42 -31.89 5.06 4.49
N GLU A 43 -33.13 5.26 4.94
CA GLU A 43 -33.49 5.30 6.37
C GLU A 43 -33.20 3.95 7.06
N GLY A 44 -32.55 3.99 8.22
CA GLY A 44 -32.14 2.79 8.98
C GLY A 44 -30.95 2.02 8.41
N GLN A 45 -30.40 2.41 7.27
CA GLN A 45 -29.18 1.84 6.69
C GLN A 45 -27.96 2.66 7.09
N VAL A 46 -26.82 1.98 7.24
CA VAL A 46 -25.55 2.65 7.55
C VAL A 46 -25.05 3.39 6.31
N ASP A 47 -24.88 4.72 6.40
CA ASP A 47 -24.26 5.49 5.31
C ASP A 47 -22.74 5.23 5.23
N PHE A 48 -22.29 4.82 4.03
CA PHE A 48 -20.88 4.58 3.71
C PHE A 48 -20.29 5.66 2.79
N ARG A 49 -21.08 6.53 2.16
CA ARG A 49 -20.60 7.55 1.19
C ARG A 49 -20.15 8.85 1.87
N THR A 50 -19.20 8.73 2.80
CA THR A 50 -18.83 9.84 3.70
C THR A 50 -17.46 10.49 3.41
N VAL A 51 -16.72 9.99 2.42
CA VAL A 51 -15.31 10.37 2.18
C VAL A 51 -15.19 11.61 1.27
N SER A 52 -14.45 12.63 1.71
CA SER A 52 -14.08 13.79 0.87
C SER A 52 -12.81 13.50 0.07
N TRP A 53 -12.52 14.28 -0.97
CA TRP A 53 -11.31 14.09 -1.77
C TRP A 53 -10.03 14.25 -0.94
N ILE A 54 -10.01 15.13 0.07
CA ILE A 54 -8.86 15.31 0.98
C ILE A 54 -8.64 14.04 1.83
N ARG A 55 -9.73 13.47 2.38
CA ARG A 55 -9.66 12.20 3.13
C ARG A 55 -9.24 11.05 2.22
N ALA A 56 -9.72 11.02 0.97
CA ALA A 56 -9.27 10.05 -0.02
C ALA A 56 -7.77 10.20 -0.32
N SER A 57 -7.26 11.43 -0.48
CA SER A 57 -5.82 11.69 -0.64
C SER A 57 -5.03 11.11 0.54
N ALA A 58 -5.48 11.33 1.78
CA ALA A 58 -4.81 10.80 2.96
C ALA A 58 -4.80 9.26 2.99
N ILE A 59 -5.93 8.62 2.63
CA ILE A 59 -6.02 7.16 2.52
C ILE A 59 -5.08 6.64 1.42
N PHE A 60 -5.06 7.27 0.24
CA PHE A 60 -4.19 6.88 -0.87
C PHE A 60 -2.72 7.07 -0.50
N THR A 61 -2.36 8.22 0.05
CA THR A 61 -1.02 8.48 0.56
C THR A 61 -0.66 7.43 1.60
N LYS A 62 -1.53 7.07 2.54
CA LYS A 62 -1.18 6.06 3.54
C LYS A 62 -1.03 4.65 2.96
N LEU A 63 -1.84 4.28 1.96
CA LEU A 63 -1.73 2.99 1.27
C LEU A 63 -0.40 2.86 0.52
N LEU A 64 0.09 3.96 -0.06
CA LEU A 64 1.36 4.03 -0.79
C LEU A 64 2.55 4.23 0.17
N PHE A 65 2.50 5.29 0.98
CA PHE A 65 3.52 5.81 1.90
C PHE A 65 3.66 4.96 3.18
N ALA A 66 4.13 3.73 3.00
CA ALA A 66 4.43 2.84 4.10
C ALA A 66 5.65 1.98 3.78
N THR A 67 5.52 1.09 2.81
CA THR A 67 6.52 0.05 2.55
C THR A 67 7.57 0.47 1.53
N GLY A 68 7.19 1.33 0.59
CA GLY A 68 8.06 1.84 -0.46
C GLY A 68 9.30 2.56 0.07
N ILE A 69 9.10 3.55 0.93
CA ILE A 69 10.21 4.36 1.46
C ILE A 69 11.20 3.59 2.33
N LEU A 70 10.76 2.45 2.86
CA LEU A 70 11.58 1.57 3.69
C LEU A 70 12.44 0.61 2.86
N SER A 71 12.15 0.45 1.57
CA SER A 71 12.80 -0.52 0.68
C SER A 71 13.58 0.15 -0.45
N ILE A 72 13.06 1.22 -1.04
CA ILE A 72 13.69 1.94 -2.16
C ILE A 72 15.15 2.33 -1.88
N PRO A 73 15.54 2.87 -0.70
CA PRO A 73 16.92 3.27 -0.47
C PRO A 73 17.91 2.11 -0.68
N SER A 74 17.56 0.90 -0.21
CA SER A 74 18.45 -0.26 -0.30
C SER A 74 18.72 -0.72 -1.73
N VAL A 75 17.75 -0.54 -2.64
CA VAL A 75 17.88 -0.95 -4.06
C VAL A 75 18.52 0.14 -4.94
N MET A 76 18.78 1.33 -4.38
CA MET A 76 19.59 2.34 -5.06
C MET A 76 21.05 1.89 -5.23
N TYR A 77 21.55 0.99 -4.38
CA TYR A 77 22.87 0.40 -4.56
C TYR A 77 22.94 -0.57 -5.74
N ASP A 78 21.84 -1.24 -6.11
CA ASP A 78 21.86 -2.14 -7.27
C ASP A 78 21.83 -1.36 -8.58
N LEU A 79 20.98 -0.32 -8.65
CA LEU A 79 20.77 0.46 -9.88
C LEU A 79 21.73 1.66 -10.03
N GLY A 80 22.29 2.14 -8.92
CA GLY A 80 22.94 3.44 -8.82
C GLY A 80 21.95 4.59 -8.67
N ALA A 81 22.47 5.74 -8.20
CA ALA A 81 21.65 6.91 -7.89
C ALA A 81 20.82 7.41 -9.09
N PHE A 82 21.42 7.45 -10.29
CA PHE A 82 20.75 8.00 -11.47
C PHE A 82 19.73 7.02 -12.08
N PRO A 83 20.07 5.76 -12.44
CA PRO A 83 19.08 4.82 -12.97
C PRO A 83 17.96 4.49 -11.96
N GLY A 84 18.29 4.46 -10.66
CA GLY A 84 17.31 4.31 -9.58
C GLY A 84 16.33 5.48 -9.50
N ALA A 85 16.81 6.72 -9.56
CA ALA A 85 15.96 7.91 -9.61
C ALA A 85 15.04 7.94 -10.85
N VAL A 86 15.59 7.60 -12.03
CA VAL A 86 14.81 7.52 -13.27
C VAL A 86 13.73 6.45 -13.18
N ASN A 87 14.05 5.26 -12.63
CA ASN A 87 13.06 4.21 -12.38
C ASN A 87 11.96 4.70 -11.44
N LEU A 88 12.30 5.37 -10.35
CA LEU A 88 11.35 5.86 -9.35
C LEU A 88 10.35 6.85 -9.95
N VAL A 89 10.85 7.85 -10.68
CA VAL A 89 10.00 8.85 -11.34
C VAL A 89 9.16 8.19 -12.43
N GLY A 90 9.77 7.33 -13.26
CA GLY A 90 9.10 6.64 -14.37
C GLY A 90 7.97 5.74 -13.90
N TRP A 91 8.23 4.86 -12.93
CA TRP A 91 7.21 3.97 -12.36
C TRP A 91 6.11 4.75 -11.65
N SER A 92 6.45 5.81 -10.91
CA SER A 92 5.44 6.65 -10.25
C SER A 92 4.53 7.35 -11.27
N ALA A 93 5.09 7.83 -12.39
CA ALA A 93 4.30 8.43 -13.47
C ALA A 93 3.38 7.40 -14.15
N ILE A 94 3.89 6.20 -14.47
CA ILE A 94 3.09 5.12 -15.06
C ILE A 94 1.96 4.69 -14.10
N ASN A 95 2.26 4.53 -12.81
CA ASN A 95 1.26 4.15 -11.81
C ASN A 95 0.21 5.23 -11.58
N ALA A 96 0.60 6.51 -11.55
CA ALA A 96 -0.34 7.63 -11.50
C ALA A 96 -1.24 7.65 -12.73
N TYR A 97 -0.68 7.43 -13.93
CA TYR A 97 -1.45 7.31 -15.17
C TYR A 97 -2.43 6.12 -15.13
N GLY A 98 -1.97 4.96 -14.65
CA GLY A 98 -2.80 3.77 -14.46
C GLY A 98 -3.96 4.03 -13.51
N ALA A 99 -3.70 4.68 -12.37
CA ALA A 99 -4.73 5.07 -11.41
C ALA A 99 -5.80 5.99 -12.04
N LEU A 100 -5.38 7.01 -12.78
CA LEU A 100 -6.30 7.90 -13.50
C LEU A 100 -7.14 7.14 -14.54
N THR A 101 -6.54 6.17 -15.23
CA THR A 101 -7.22 5.33 -16.22
C THR A 101 -8.28 4.45 -15.56
N LEU A 102 -7.95 3.80 -14.43
CA LEU A 102 -8.91 3.03 -13.64
C LEU A 102 -10.08 3.92 -13.18
N GLY A 103 -9.80 5.13 -12.69
CA GLY A 103 -10.84 6.07 -12.29
C GLY A 103 -11.74 6.54 -13.43
N LYS A 104 -11.17 6.80 -14.62
CA LYS A 104 -11.96 7.13 -15.82
C LYS A 104 -12.85 5.96 -16.23
N PHE A 105 -12.32 4.75 -16.23
CA PHE A 105 -13.09 3.55 -16.57
C PHE A 105 -14.24 3.34 -15.57
N ARG A 106 -13.99 3.48 -14.26
CA ARG A 106 -15.02 3.44 -13.21
C ARG A 106 -16.10 4.48 -13.42
N ASN A 107 -15.72 5.72 -13.74
CA ASN A 107 -16.70 6.79 -13.96
C ASN A 107 -17.54 6.57 -15.23
N ALA A 108 -17.02 5.85 -16.23
CA ALA A 108 -17.78 5.41 -17.40
C ALA A 108 -18.66 4.17 -17.13
N HIS A 109 -18.31 3.35 -16.13
CA HIS A 109 -19.04 2.15 -15.73
C HIS A 109 -19.30 2.15 -14.22
N PRO A 110 -20.29 2.92 -13.72
CA PRO A 110 -20.54 3.13 -12.29
C PRO A 110 -20.74 1.83 -11.48
N GLN A 111 -21.20 0.75 -12.13
CA GLN A 111 -21.34 -0.58 -11.54
C GLN A 111 -20.01 -1.26 -11.14
N CYS A 112 -18.86 -0.68 -11.54
CA CYS A 112 -17.54 -1.21 -11.22
C CYS A 112 -17.04 -0.67 -9.87
N HIS A 113 -17.14 -1.49 -8.83
CA HIS A 113 -16.68 -1.14 -7.47
C HIS A 113 -15.35 -1.79 -7.09
N SER A 114 -14.81 -2.61 -7.98
CA SER A 114 -13.50 -3.23 -7.85
C SER A 114 -12.86 -3.38 -9.24
N VAL A 115 -11.54 -3.57 -9.27
CA VAL A 115 -10.83 -3.90 -10.51
C VAL A 115 -11.30 -5.22 -11.13
N ALA A 116 -11.80 -6.15 -10.32
CA ALA A 116 -12.40 -7.39 -10.80
C ALA A 116 -13.74 -7.15 -11.53
N ASP A 117 -14.53 -6.16 -11.11
CA ASP A 117 -15.75 -5.79 -11.83
C ASP A 117 -15.40 -5.15 -13.20
N MET A 118 -14.30 -4.39 -13.28
CA MET A 118 -13.82 -3.86 -14.56
C MET A 118 -13.35 -4.99 -15.51
N ALA A 119 -12.71 -6.01 -14.95
CA ALA A 119 -12.34 -7.21 -15.68
C ALA A 119 -13.57 -7.99 -16.17
N LEU A 120 -14.65 -8.05 -15.38
CA LEU A 120 -15.93 -8.64 -15.82
C LEU A 120 -16.48 -7.94 -17.06
N VAL A 121 -16.48 -6.60 -17.06
CA VAL A 121 -17.00 -5.80 -18.18
C VAL A 121 -16.22 -6.03 -19.47
N THR A 122 -14.90 -6.18 -19.37
CA THR A 122 -14.02 -6.24 -20.56
C THR A 122 -13.68 -7.65 -21.03
N GLY A 123 -13.74 -8.66 -20.16
CA GLY A 123 -13.31 -10.04 -20.47
C GLY A 123 -14.17 -11.14 -19.84
N GLY A 124 -15.33 -10.81 -19.28
CA GLY A 124 -16.29 -11.80 -18.77
C GLY A 124 -15.90 -12.47 -17.45
N PRO A 125 -16.63 -13.53 -17.04
CA PRO A 125 -16.52 -14.13 -15.71
C PRO A 125 -15.14 -14.70 -15.39
N ILE A 126 -14.49 -15.35 -16.35
CA ILE A 126 -13.16 -15.95 -16.13
C ILE A 126 -12.14 -14.86 -15.82
N PHE A 127 -12.14 -13.77 -16.59
CA PHE A 127 -11.20 -12.67 -16.36
C PHE A 127 -11.44 -11.98 -15.01
N ARG A 128 -12.71 -11.86 -14.59
CA ARG A 128 -13.08 -11.41 -13.24
C ARG A 128 -12.46 -12.29 -12.15
N GLU A 129 -12.50 -13.61 -12.27
CA GLU A 129 -11.92 -14.51 -11.27
C GLU A 129 -10.40 -14.37 -11.20
N ILE A 130 -9.72 -14.30 -12.34
CA ILE A 130 -8.27 -14.12 -12.41
C ILE A 130 -7.85 -12.82 -11.73
N VAL A 131 -8.47 -11.69 -12.11
CA VAL A 131 -8.15 -10.38 -11.52
C VAL A 131 -8.53 -10.30 -10.05
N GLY A 132 -9.65 -10.92 -9.65
CA GLY A 132 -10.09 -10.99 -8.26
C GLY A 132 -9.14 -11.79 -7.37
N PHE A 133 -8.69 -12.95 -7.84
CA PHE A 133 -7.69 -13.78 -7.16
C PHE A 133 -6.36 -13.04 -7.01
N MET A 134 -5.89 -12.41 -8.10
CA MET A 134 -4.67 -11.62 -8.11
C MET A 134 -4.74 -10.40 -7.18
N PHE A 135 -5.92 -9.77 -7.06
CA PHE A 135 -6.16 -8.70 -6.10
C PHE A 135 -6.02 -9.18 -4.65
N ILE A 136 -6.63 -10.31 -4.29
CA ILE A 136 -6.51 -10.88 -2.93
C ILE A 136 -5.05 -11.21 -2.62
N ILE A 137 -4.36 -11.93 -3.52
CA ILE A 137 -2.96 -12.30 -3.32
C ILE A 137 -2.07 -11.07 -3.15
N SER A 138 -2.28 -10.02 -3.96
CA SER A 138 -1.54 -8.76 -3.83
C SER A 138 -1.56 -8.25 -2.39
N TYR A 139 -2.75 -8.09 -1.83
CA TYR A 139 -2.88 -7.45 -0.51
C TYR A 139 -2.49 -8.39 0.63
N VAL A 140 -2.59 -9.71 0.46
CA VAL A 140 -2.09 -10.70 1.44
C VAL A 140 -0.56 -10.72 1.49
N ILE A 141 0.13 -10.74 0.34
CA ILE A 141 1.61 -10.66 0.32
C ILE A 141 2.07 -9.28 0.83
N THR A 142 1.35 -8.19 0.49
CA THR A 142 1.66 -6.86 1.03
C THR A 142 1.45 -6.81 2.55
N ALA A 143 0.41 -7.46 3.07
CA ALA A 143 0.22 -7.60 4.51
C ALA A 143 1.37 -8.35 5.19
N ALA A 144 1.95 -9.36 4.52
CA ALA A 144 3.13 -10.05 5.01
C ALA A 144 4.32 -9.08 5.20
N SER A 145 4.53 -8.15 4.26
CA SER A 145 5.54 -7.09 4.43
C SER A 145 5.25 -6.16 5.61
N GLY A 146 3.97 -5.89 5.90
CA GLY A 146 3.53 -5.15 7.08
C GLY A 146 3.87 -5.89 8.38
N ILE A 147 3.66 -7.20 8.42
CA ILE A 147 4.03 -8.05 9.56
C ILE A 147 5.55 -8.05 9.77
N ILE A 148 6.34 -8.16 8.69
CA ILE A 148 7.81 -8.05 8.75
C ILE A 148 8.24 -6.70 9.32
N GLY A 149 7.62 -5.60 8.89
CA GLY A 149 7.94 -4.26 9.39
C GLY A 149 7.65 -4.11 10.89
N VAL A 150 6.49 -4.59 11.36
CA VAL A 150 6.13 -4.53 12.79
C VAL A 150 7.01 -5.47 13.62
N SER A 151 7.34 -6.67 13.13
CA SER A 151 8.24 -7.56 13.85
C SER A 151 9.68 -7.02 13.91
N ALA A 152 10.15 -6.34 12.86
CA ALA A 152 11.42 -5.60 12.87
C ALA A 152 11.40 -4.46 13.90
N ALA A 153 10.28 -3.75 14.04
CA ALA A 153 10.12 -2.74 15.09
C ALA A 153 10.21 -3.35 16.50
N PHE A 154 9.55 -4.48 16.75
CA PHE A 154 9.64 -5.16 18.03
C PHE A 154 11.05 -5.68 18.32
N ASN A 155 11.73 -6.26 17.33
CA ASN A 155 13.13 -6.68 17.48
C ASN A 155 14.04 -5.49 17.80
N ALA A 156 13.93 -4.37 17.08
CA ALA A 156 14.72 -3.18 17.33
C ALA A 156 14.50 -2.61 18.74
N LEU A 157 13.24 -2.50 19.15
CA LEU A 157 12.88 -1.90 20.44
C LEU A 157 13.29 -2.77 21.64
N SER A 158 13.23 -4.10 21.46
CA SER A 158 13.54 -5.08 22.51
C SER A 158 14.96 -5.60 22.50
N LEU A 159 15.79 -5.20 21.52
CA LEU A 159 17.11 -5.78 21.26
C LEU A 159 17.03 -7.31 21.08
N HIS A 160 16.06 -7.75 20.26
CA HIS A 160 15.83 -9.16 19.95
C HIS A 160 15.62 -10.05 21.18
N SER A 161 14.77 -9.62 22.12
CA SER A 161 14.55 -10.37 23.37
C SER A 161 13.84 -11.72 23.21
N MET A 162 13.18 -11.93 22.07
CA MET A 162 12.47 -13.17 21.73
C MET A 162 12.69 -13.50 20.25
N CYS A 163 12.52 -14.78 19.91
CA CYS A 163 12.55 -15.24 18.53
C CYS A 163 11.58 -14.44 17.63
N THR A 164 12.07 -13.99 16.47
CA THR A 164 11.32 -13.13 15.53
C THR A 164 10.00 -13.74 15.04
N VAL A 165 9.84 -15.06 15.04
CA VAL A 165 8.55 -15.72 14.76
C VAL A 165 7.47 -15.33 15.77
N HIS A 166 7.82 -15.23 17.06
CA HIS A 166 6.89 -14.79 18.10
C HIS A 166 6.51 -13.32 17.93
N PHE A 167 7.48 -12.46 17.61
CA PHE A 167 7.18 -11.07 17.26
C PHE A 167 6.30 -10.95 16.02
N SER A 168 6.50 -11.81 15.02
CA SER A 168 5.65 -11.85 13.82
C SER A 168 4.23 -12.32 14.15
N LEU A 169 4.05 -13.24 15.10
CA LEU A 169 2.74 -13.64 15.59
C LEU A 169 2.05 -12.50 16.35
N ILE A 170 2.76 -11.82 17.27
CA ILE A 170 2.23 -10.65 18.00
C ILE A 170 1.84 -9.53 17.02
N ALA A 171 2.69 -9.28 16.02
CA ALA A 171 2.42 -8.32 14.95
C ALA A 171 1.15 -8.70 14.17
N THR A 172 0.99 -9.98 13.82
CA THR A 172 -0.19 -10.49 13.11
C THR A 172 -1.47 -10.31 13.93
N VAL A 173 -1.46 -10.67 15.21
CA VAL A 173 -2.62 -10.52 16.10
C VAL A 173 -3.00 -9.04 16.22
N THR A 174 -2.00 -8.17 16.43
CA THR A 174 -2.21 -6.72 16.51
C THR A 174 -2.82 -6.19 15.21
N ILE A 175 -2.22 -6.51 14.06
CA ILE A 175 -2.71 -6.11 12.74
C ILE A 175 -4.15 -6.61 12.50
N ALA A 176 -4.47 -7.85 12.86
CA ALA A 176 -5.81 -8.43 12.68
C ALA A 176 -6.87 -7.70 13.51
N ILE A 177 -6.55 -7.32 14.75
CA ILE A 177 -7.44 -6.55 15.63
C ILE A 177 -7.78 -5.20 14.99
N PHE A 178 -6.76 -4.44 14.56
CA PHE A 178 -6.97 -3.13 13.93
C PHE A 178 -7.63 -3.24 12.54
N ALA A 179 -7.32 -4.28 11.77
CA ALA A 179 -7.96 -4.54 10.47
C ALA A 179 -9.46 -4.86 10.59
N SER A 180 -9.90 -5.38 11.74
CA SER A 180 -11.30 -5.78 11.99
C SER A 180 -12.26 -4.58 12.12
N VAL A 181 -11.76 -3.34 12.14
CA VAL A 181 -12.61 -2.13 12.16
C VAL A 181 -13.32 -1.96 10.81
N ARG A 182 -14.67 -1.98 10.81
CA ARG A 182 -15.50 -2.09 9.59
C ARG A 182 -15.54 -0.86 8.66
N LYS A 183 -15.36 0.36 9.16
CA LYS A 183 -15.57 1.60 8.39
C LYS A 183 -14.29 2.39 8.18
N PHE A 184 -13.99 2.75 6.93
CA PHE A 184 -12.90 3.70 6.62
C PHE A 184 -13.11 5.08 7.25
N SER A 185 -14.36 5.50 7.47
CA SER A 185 -14.66 6.76 8.15
C SER A 185 -14.15 6.82 9.59
N HIS A 186 -14.13 5.69 10.31
CA HIS A 186 -13.54 5.57 11.64
C HIS A 186 -12.02 5.33 11.58
N VAL A 187 -11.52 4.83 10.45
CA VAL A 187 -10.08 4.66 10.20
C VAL A 187 -9.43 5.96 9.73
N GLY A 188 -10.20 6.97 9.32
CA GLY A 188 -9.67 8.25 8.79
C GLY A 188 -8.67 8.94 9.73
N TRP A 189 -8.97 9.06 11.03
CA TRP A 189 -8.01 9.65 11.98
C TRP A 189 -6.79 8.73 12.22
N LEU A 190 -7.00 7.41 12.25
CA LEU A 190 -5.92 6.42 12.35
C LEU A 190 -4.99 6.48 11.13
N THR A 191 -5.50 6.78 9.93
CA THR A 191 -4.65 6.98 8.75
C THR A 191 -3.74 8.19 8.89
N TRP A 192 -4.22 9.27 9.50
CA TRP A 192 -3.41 10.47 9.77
C TRP A 192 -2.33 10.20 10.83
N VAL A 193 -2.69 9.58 11.95
CA VAL A 193 -1.72 9.18 12.97
C VAL A 193 -0.69 8.21 12.37
N GLY A 194 -1.16 7.23 11.60
CA GLY A 194 -0.31 6.26 10.93
C GLY A 194 0.58 6.85 9.83
N PHE A 195 0.16 7.95 9.19
CA PHE A 195 0.96 8.65 8.21
C PHE A 195 2.00 9.55 8.89
N ALA A 196 1.58 10.38 9.84
CA ALA A 196 2.45 11.30 10.58
C ALA A 196 3.56 10.55 11.32
N SER A 197 3.24 9.43 11.98
CA SER A 197 4.22 8.54 12.63
C SER A 197 5.31 8.07 11.68
N ILE A 198 4.95 7.50 10.52
CA ILE A 198 5.92 7.05 9.51
C ILE A 198 6.73 8.22 8.97
N LEU A 199 6.08 9.34 8.64
CA LEU A 199 6.77 10.51 8.09
C LEU A 199 7.81 11.07 9.07
N VAL A 200 7.45 11.25 10.34
CA VAL A 200 8.38 11.72 11.38
C VAL A 200 9.52 10.72 11.58
N ALA A 201 9.23 9.42 11.64
CA ALA A 201 10.27 8.40 11.77
C ALA A 201 11.26 8.41 10.60
N ILE A 202 10.78 8.63 9.37
CA ILE A 202 11.64 8.75 8.19
C ILE A 202 12.50 10.01 8.27
N PHE A 203 11.93 11.15 8.66
CA PHE A 203 12.73 12.37 8.84
C PHE A 203 13.84 12.17 9.88
N ILE A 204 13.56 11.49 11.00
CA ILE A 204 14.56 11.15 12.01
C ILE A 204 15.71 10.35 11.40
N ILE A 205 15.40 9.35 10.56
CA ILE A 205 16.43 8.53 9.91
C ILE A 205 17.17 9.29 8.81
N VAL A 206 16.46 10.01 7.95
CA VAL A 206 17.05 10.78 6.85
C VAL A 206 18.00 11.85 7.38
N ILE A 207 17.62 12.55 8.45
CA ILE A 207 18.51 13.51 9.11
C ILE A 207 19.60 12.76 9.87
N GLY A 208 19.24 11.72 10.62
CA GLY A 208 20.15 10.93 11.45
C GLY A 208 21.35 10.36 10.69
N VAL A 209 21.13 9.76 9.52
CA VAL A 209 22.24 9.21 8.70
C VAL A 209 23.21 10.29 8.24
N THR A 210 22.80 11.56 8.17
CA THR A 210 23.69 12.67 7.81
C THR A 210 24.58 13.13 8.95
N THR A 211 24.24 12.76 10.19
CA THR A 211 24.99 13.13 11.40
C THR A 211 25.98 12.07 11.87
N LEU A 212 26.01 10.90 11.22
CA LEU A 212 26.91 9.81 11.56
C LEU A 212 28.19 9.88 10.74
N ASP A 213 29.33 9.70 11.40
CA ASP A 213 30.63 9.58 10.72
C ASP A 213 30.76 8.26 9.92
N ARG A 214 29.99 7.23 10.32
CA ARG A 214 30.00 5.90 9.72
C ARG A 214 28.58 5.30 9.67
N PRO A 215 28.19 4.65 8.56
CA PRO A 215 26.94 3.90 8.49
C PRO A 215 26.88 2.78 9.54
N ALA A 216 25.71 2.57 10.15
CA ALA A 216 25.56 1.63 11.25
C ALA A 216 25.92 0.17 10.90
N ALA A 217 25.68 -0.25 9.65
CA ALA A 217 26.00 -1.60 9.19
C ALA A 217 27.42 -1.75 8.63
N ALA A 218 28.21 -0.68 8.55
CA ALA A 218 29.60 -0.76 8.14
C ALA A 218 30.49 -1.36 9.25
N PRO A 219 31.67 -1.92 8.93
CA PRO A 219 32.58 -2.48 9.93
C PRO A 219 32.83 -1.50 11.09
N PRO A 220 32.84 -1.91 12.37
CA PRO A 220 32.94 -0.99 13.50
C PRO A 220 34.25 -0.18 13.54
N THR A 221 35.34 -0.76 13.01
CA THR A 221 36.67 -0.15 12.96
C THR A 221 37.29 -0.32 11.57
N GLY A 222 38.36 0.45 11.30
CA GLY A 222 39.08 0.41 10.02
C GLY A 222 38.38 1.15 8.89
N ASP A 223 39.00 1.15 7.72
CA ASP A 223 38.46 1.84 6.55
C ASP A 223 37.18 1.18 6.05
N PHE A 224 36.24 2.00 5.57
CA PHE A 224 35.05 1.52 4.89
C PHE A 224 34.84 2.34 3.63
N ASP A 225 34.29 1.67 2.62
CA ASP A 225 33.82 2.31 1.40
C ASP A 225 32.30 2.26 1.37
N LEU A 226 31.67 3.39 1.06
CA LEU A 226 30.23 3.47 0.83
C LEU A 226 29.84 2.70 -0.44
N GLY A 227 30.75 2.55 -1.39
CA GLY A 227 30.46 1.95 -2.69
C GLY A 227 29.47 2.79 -3.50
N PHE A 228 29.39 4.09 -3.21
CA PHE A 228 28.49 5.00 -3.90
C PHE A 228 28.84 5.04 -5.39
N HIS A 229 27.84 4.84 -6.23
CA HIS A 229 28.00 4.97 -7.66
C HIS A 229 26.76 5.61 -8.28
N ALA A 230 26.99 6.50 -9.25
CA ALA A 230 25.91 7.17 -9.97
C ALA A 230 25.14 6.17 -10.85
N ILE A 231 25.84 5.21 -11.46
CA ILE A 231 25.28 4.19 -12.35
C ILE A 231 25.77 2.83 -11.86
N GLY A 232 24.83 1.95 -11.50
CA GLY A 232 25.12 0.59 -11.06
C GLY A 232 25.29 -0.35 -12.24
N SER A 233 25.90 -1.51 -11.99
CA SER A 233 26.06 -2.59 -12.97
C SER A 233 25.54 -3.92 -12.42
N PRO A 234 24.22 -4.01 -12.12
CA PRO A 234 23.66 -5.21 -11.52
C PRO A 234 23.55 -6.34 -12.55
N THR A 235 23.49 -7.58 -12.08
CA THR A 235 23.00 -8.70 -12.90
C THR A 235 21.54 -8.45 -13.29
N PHE A 236 21.05 -9.09 -14.34
CA PHE A 236 19.64 -8.96 -14.73
C PHE A 236 18.68 -9.24 -13.57
N ALA A 237 18.91 -10.32 -12.82
CA ALA A 237 18.08 -10.70 -11.67
C ALA A 237 18.07 -9.64 -10.56
N ALA A 238 19.22 -9.04 -10.24
CA ALA A 238 19.29 -7.95 -9.27
C ALA A 238 18.59 -6.68 -9.79
N GLY A 239 18.89 -6.28 -11.03
CA GLY A 239 18.33 -5.07 -11.64
C GLY A 239 16.81 -5.12 -11.78
N ILE A 240 16.25 -6.22 -12.26
CA ILE A 240 14.78 -6.35 -12.41
C ILE A 240 14.07 -6.46 -11.06
N THR A 241 14.71 -7.05 -10.04
CA THR A 241 14.20 -7.10 -8.66
C THR A 241 14.19 -5.71 -8.03
N ALA A 242 15.25 -4.93 -8.22
CA ALA A 242 15.33 -3.54 -7.78
C ALA A 242 14.24 -2.69 -8.47
N ALA A 243 14.08 -2.83 -9.79
CA ALA A 243 13.02 -2.15 -10.54
C ALA A 243 11.62 -2.54 -10.04
N ALA A 244 11.37 -3.82 -9.74
CA ALA A 244 10.09 -4.28 -9.18
C ALA A 244 9.82 -3.73 -7.76
N THR A 245 10.87 -3.61 -6.93
CA THR A 245 10.81 -3.00 -5.59
C THR A 245 10.47 -1.52 -5.66
N ILE A 246 11.05 -0.79 -6.63
CA ILE A 246 10.71 0.61 -6.86
C ILE A 246 9.29 0.74 -7.45
N PHE A 247 8.92 -0.11 -8.40
CA PHE A 247 7.61 -0.10 -9.01
C PHE A 247 6.48 -0.28 -7.98
N VAL A 248 6.59 -1.28 -7.10
CA VAL A 248 5.52 -1.62 -6.15
C VAL A 248 5.20 -0.48 -5.19
N SER A 249 6.17 0.39 -4.90
CA SER A 249 6.06 1.49 -3.95
C SER A 249 4.91 2.47 -4.28
N SER A 250 4.52 2.56 -5.55
CA SER A 250 3.43 3.42 -6.02
C SER A 250 2.26 2.65 -6.66
N SER A 251 2.21 1.32 -6.51
CA SER A 251 1.32 0.45 -7.31
C SER A 251 -0.03 0.10 -6.67
N ALA A 252 -0.44 0.74 -5.57
CA ALA A 252 -1.66 0.39 -4.82
C ALA A 252 -2.98 0.90 -5.45
N SER A 253 -2.96 1.33 -6.71
CA SER A 253 -4.09 2.01 -7.38
C SER A 253 -5.35 1.15 -7.48
N SER A 254 -5.22 -0.18 -7.47
CA SER A 254 -6.35 -1.11 -7.45
C SER A 254 -7.20 -0.99 -6.17
N ALA A 255 -6.60 -0.69 -5.01
CA ALA A 255 -7.35 -0.39 -3.77
C ALA A 255 -8.00 1.00 -3.75
N PHE A 256 -7.70 1.86 -4.72
CA PHE A 256 -8.36 3.17 -4.76
C PHE A 256 -9.81 3.04 -5.19
N ILE A 257 -10.16 2.04 -6.00
CA ILE A 257 -11.53 1.87 -6.54
C ILE A 257 -12.59 1.68 -5.46
N PRO A 258 -12.40 0.82 -4.44
CA PRO A 258 -13.31 0.75 -3.30
C PRO A 258 -13.48 2.09 -2.58
N VAL A 259 -12.40 2.86 -2.42
CA VAL A 259 -12.45 4.17 -1.76
C VAL A 259 -13.25 5.18 -2.58
N ILE A 260 -13.13 5.17 -3.92
CA ILE A 260 -13.95 6.02 -4.80
C ILE A 260 -15.45 5.75 -4.58
N SER A 261 -15.84 4.50 -4.34
CA SER A 261 -17.24 4.12 -4.08
C SER A 261 -17.75 4.64 -2.73
N GLU A 262 -16.87 5.06 -1.83
CA GLU A 262 -17.20 5.71 -0.55
C GLU A 262 -17.06 7.25 -0.61
N MET A 263 -16.62 7.81 -1.74
CA MET A 263 -16.51 9.25 -1.91
C MET A 263 -17.89 9.90 -2.07
N ARG A 264 -18.08 11.04 -1.40
CA ARG A 264 -19.27 11.89 -1.59
C ARG A 264 -19.40 12.31 -3.06
N LYS A 265 -18.29 12.77 -3.65
CA LYS A 265 -18.19 13.21 -5.06
C LYS A 265 -17.09 12.43 -5.80
N PRO A 266 -17.40 11.26 -6.39
CA PRO A 266 -16.43 10.42 -7.11
C PRO A 266 -15.67 11.14 -8.24
N LYS A 267 -16.27 12.17 -8.84
CA LYS A 267 -15.65 13.01 -9.88
C LYS A 267 -14.38 13.75 -9.41
N ASP A 268 -14.22 13.96 -8.10
CA ASP A 268 -13.01 14.59 -7.53
C ASP A 268 -11.84 13.61 -7.36
N TYR A 269 -12.01 12.32 -7.68
CA TYR A 269 -10.96 11.30 -7.58
C TYR A 269 -9.59 11.70 -8.16
N PRO A 270 -9.49 12.33 -9.35
CA PRO A 270 -8.19 12.72 -9.90
C PRO A 270 -7.40 13.67 -8.99
N LYS A 271 -8.08 14.57 -8.26
CA LYS A 271 -7.43 15.49 -7.31
C LYS A 271 -6.70 14.71 -6.22
N ALA A 272 -7.34 13.65 -5.71
CA ALA A 272 -6.76 12.80 -4.69
C ALA A 272 -5.57 11.98 -5.21
N VAL A 273 -5.64 11.51 -6.46
CA VAL A 273 -4.52 10.81 -7.12
C VAL A 273 -3.33 11.74 -7.30
N TYR A 274 -3.51 12.94 -7.86
CA TYR A 274 -2.41 13.87 -8.08
C TYR A 274 -1.73 14.29 -6.77
N ALA A 275 -2.52 14.63 -5.74
CA ALA A 275 -1.99 15.01 -4.45
C ALA A 275 -1.18 13.88 -3.80
N SER A 276 -1.72 12.66 -3.77
CA SER A 276 -1.06 11.51 -3.14
C SER A 276 0.17 11.03 -3.93
N MET A 277 0.05 10.81 -5.24
CA MET A 277 1.16 10.34 -6.08
C MET A 277 2.29 11.37 -6.18
N GLY A 278 1.95 12.65 -6.30
CA GLY A 278 2.94 13.73 -6.33
C GLY A 278 3.76 13.81 -5.05
N PHE A 279 3.08 13.77 -3.89
CA PHE A 279 3.74 13.73 -2.59
C PHE A 279 4.62 12.48 -2.45
N VAL A 280 4.08 11.31 -2.74
CA VAL A 280 4.78 10.02 -2.62
C VAL A 280 6.03 9.98 -3.49
N ALA A 281 5.93 10.37 -4.76
CA ALA A 281 7.07 10.38 -5.67
C ALA A 281 8.17 11.35 -5.22
N ALA A 282 7.80 12.57 -4.82
CA ALA A 282 8.75 13.58 -4.34
C ALA A 282 9.47 13.12 -3.06
N SER A 283 8.73 12.62 -2.08
CA SER A 283 9.31 12.12 -0.83
C SER A 283 10.18 10.89 -1.04
N TYR A 284 9.75 9.94 -1.88
CA TYR A 284 10.54 8.74 -2.16
C TYR A 284 11.85 9.06 -2.85
N LEU A 285 11.83 9.97 -3.83
CA LEU A 285 13.02 10.41 -4.52
C LEU A 285 13.99 11.11 -3.56
N ALA A 286 13.51 12.11 -2.83
CA ALA A 286 14.34 12.90 -1.93
C ALA A 286 14.99 12.03 -0.83
N PHE A 287 14.17 11.27 -0.09
CA PHE A 287 14.65 10.49 1.04
C PHE A 287 15.56 9.33 0.61
N SER A 288 15.27 8.67 -0.51
CA SER A 288 16.09 7.54 -0.98
C SER A 288 17.46 8.00 -1.47
N LEU A 289 17.53 9.14 -2.17
CA LEU A 289 18.82 9.69 -2.61
C LEU A 289 19.68 10.14 -1.42
N VAL A 290 19.08 10.76 -0.40
CA VAL A 290 19.80 11.13 0.83
C VAL A 290 20.28 9.88 1.56
N ILE A 291 19.42 8.90 1.85
CA ILE A 291 19.86 7.68 2.54
C ILE A 291 20.96 6.96 1.73
N TYR A 292 20.81 6.88 0.40
CA TYR A 292 21.82 6.23 -0.45
C TYR A 292 23.16 6.97 -0.46
N ARG A 293 23.15 8.31 -0.49
CA ARG A 293 24.40 9.10 -0.51
C ARG A 293 25.21 8.96 0.78
N TRP A 294 24.57 8.74 1.94
CA TRP A 294 25.25 8.64 3.23
C TRP A 294 25.47 7.21 3.71
N CYS A 295 24.68 6.23 3.26
CA CYS A 295 24.83 4.84 3.68
C CYS A 295 25.42 3.93 2.59
N GLY A 296 25.26 4.26 1.30
CA GLY A 296 25.77 3.45 0.19
C GLY A 296 25.28 2.00 0.23
N LYS A 297 26.20 1.04 0.19
CA LYS A 297 25.89 -0.41 0.31
C LYS A 297 25.46 -0.87 1.70
N TRP A 298 25.62 -0.02 2.72
CA TRP A 298 25.39 -0.34 4.13
C TRP A 298 23.97 0.02 4.60
N ILE A 299 23.03 0.20 3.68
CA ILE A 299 21.63 0.50 4.01
C ILE A 299 20.97 -0.74 4.61
N ALA A 300 20.32 -0.57 5.75
CA ALA A 300 19.52 -1.62 6.35
C ALA A 300 18.22 -1.85 5.55
N SER A 301 17.66 -3.05 5.63
CA SER A 301 16.34 -3.36 5.09
C SER A 301 15.49 -3.99 6.20
N PRO A 302 14.49 -3.29 6.76
CA PRO A 302 13.99 -1.96 6.37
C PRO A 302 14.95 -0.79 6.66
N ALA A 303 14.86 0.27 5.87
CA ALA A 303 15.77 1.44 5.92
C ALA A 303 15.80 2.16 7.28
N LEU A 304 14.78 1.98 8.13
CA LEU A 304 14.75 2.50 9.51
C LEU A 304 15.95 2.03 10.36
N GLY A 305 16.57 0.90 10.01
CA GLY A 305 17.76 0.39 10.70
C GLY A 305 19.06 1.15 10.41
N SER A 306 19.06 2.14 9.51
CA SER A 306 20.32 2.65 8.94
C SER A 306 21.04 3.72 9.78
N ALA A 307 20.36 4.36 10.75
CA ALA A 307 20.89 5.53 11.48
C ALA A 307 21.51 5.21 12.86
N GLY A 308 22.04 4.01 13.07
CA GLY A 308 22.70 3.62 14.32
C GLY A 308 21.70 3.24 15.41
N ASP A 309 22.18 2.65 16.51
CA ASP A 309 21.31 1.93 17.45
C ASP A 309 20.24 2.84 18.10
N THR A 310 20.65 3.99 18.63
CA THR A 310 19.74 4.93 19.30
C THR A 310 18.66 5.46 18.36
N LEU A 311 19.04 5.98 17.18
CA LEU A 311 18.07 6.55 16.24
C LEU A 311 17.21 5.48 15.57
N LYS A 312 17.75 4.27 15.34
CA LYS A 312 16.97 3.09 14.92
C LYS A 312 15.85 2.82 15.92
N ARG A 313 16.15 2.75 17.23
CA ARG A 313 15.14 2.47 18.26
C ARG A 313 14.09 3.57 18.37
N VAL A 314 14.52 4.84 18.36
CA VAL A 314 13.61 6.00 18.36
C VAL A 314 12.70 5.99 17.14
N SER A 315 13.26 5.80 15.95
CA SER A 315 12.50 5.80 14.70
C SER A 315 11.53 4.62 14.59
N TYR A 316 11.93 3.40 14.98
CA TYR A 316 11.02 2.26 15.02
C TYR A 316 9.91 2.43 16.06
N GLY A 317 10.21 3.02 17.22
CA GLY A 317 9.20 3.35 18.23
C GLY A 317 8.16 4.34 17.71
N ILE A 318 8.60 5.41 17.04
CA ILE A 318 7.71 6.39 16.43
C ILE A 318 6.96 5.80 15.23
N ALA A 319 7.60 4.96 14.42
CA ALA A 319 7.01 4.33 13.24
C ALA A 319 5.97 3.24 13.58
N LEU A 320 6.06 2.62 14.76
CA LEU A 320 5.29 1.43 15.12
C LEU A 320 3.76 1.59 14.92
N PRO A 321 3.10 2.67 15.38
CA PRO A 321 1.67 2.88 15.09
C PRO A 321 1.39 2.89 13.59
N GLY A 322 2.23 3.57 12.82
CA GLY A 322 2.09 3.66 11.38
C GLY A 322 2.33 2.34 10.65
N LEU A 323 3.27 1.52 11.11
CA LEU A 323 3.51 0.18 10.58
C LEU A 323 2.31 -0.75 10.82
N ILE A 324 1.75 -0.72 12.04
CA ILE A 324 0.54 -1.48 12.40
C ILE A 324 -0.63 -1.07 11.52
N ILE A 325 -0.90 0.24 11.39
CA ILE A 325 -2.01 0.74 10.57
C ILE A 325 -1.82 0.38 9.09
N SER A 326 -0.59 0.41 8.56
CA SER A 326 -0.32 -0.04 7.20
C SER A 326 -0.62 -1.51 6.97
N GLY A 327 -0.11 -2.40 7.83
CA GLY A 327 -0.44 -3.83 7.77
C GLY A 327 -1.95 -4.07 7.88
N SER A 328 -2.61 -3.31 8.76
CA SER A 328 -4.06 -3.39 8.98
C SER A 328 -4.86 -3.00 7.74
N LEU A 329 -4.46 -1.94 7.03
CA LEU A 329 -5.10 -1.53 5.79
C LEU A 329 -4.96 -2.60 4.70
N TYR A 330 -3.81 -3.25 4.58
CA TYR A 330 -3.61 -4.32 3.59
C TYR A 330 -4.49 -5.54 3.87
N VAL A 331 -4.53 -6.02 5.12
CA VAL A 331 -5.44 -7.09 5.53
C VAL A 331 -6.90 -6.68 5.31
N HIS A 332 -7.27 -5.47 5.72
CA HIS A 332 -8.63 -4.96 5.59
C HIS A 332 -9.09 -4.91 4.13
N VAL A 333 -8.26 -4.44 3.20
CA VAL A 333 -8.59 -4.39 1.77
C VAL A 333 -8.83 -5.79 1.20
N ALA A 334 -7.96 -6.75 1.50
CA ALA A 334 -8.12 -8.15 1.06
C ALA A 334 -9.40 -8.77 1.65
N ALA A 335 -9.58 -8.64 2.96
CA ALA A 335 -10.73 -9.20 3.69
C ALA A 335 -12.05 -8.59 3.21
N LYS A 336 -12.10 -7.27 2.98
CA LYS A 336 -13.29 -6.56 2.50
C LYS A 336 -13.70 -7.01 1.10
N TYR A 337 -12.73 -7.23 0.21
CA TYR A 337 -13.04 -7.74 -1.12
C TYR A 337 -13.71 -9.12 -1.04
N LEU A 338 -13.15 -10.04 -0.25
CA LEU A 338 -13.71 -11.38 -0.08
C LEU A 338 -15.08 -11.34 0.62
N PHE A 339 -15.21 -10.52 1.66
CA PHE A 339 -16.46 -10.30 2.39
C PHE A 339 -17.59 -9.79 1.50
N VAL A 340 -17.32 -8.73 0.71
CA VAL A 340 -18.30 -8.17 -0.24
C VAL A 340 -18.66 -9.21 -1.30
N ARG A 341 -17.70 -10.03 -1.74
CA ARG A 341 -17.95 -11.08 -2.72
C ARG A 341 -18.89 -12.17 -2.19
N MET A 342 -18.68 -12.62 -0.96
CA MET A 342 -19.52 -13.65 -0.34
C MET A 342 -20.94 -13.16 -0.02
N LEU A 343 -21.09 -11.88 0.37
CA LEU A 343 -22.38 -11.34 0.82
C LEU A 343 -23.07 -10.41 -0.21
N ARG A 344 -22.57 -10.30 -1.45
CA ARG A 344 -22.95 -9.23 -2.43
C ARG A 344 -24.45 -9.07 -2.68
N ASN A 345 -25.23 -10.14 -2.53
CA ASN A 345 -26.68 -10.14 -2.76
C ASN A 345 -27.47 -10.56 -1.51
N SER A 346 -26.88 -10.38 -0.33
CA SER A 346 -27.48 -10.78 0.93
C SER A 346 -27.78 -9.57 1.81
N ARG A 347 -28.91 -9.62 2.54
CA ARG A 347 -29.21 -8.62 3.58
C ARG A 347 -28.10 -8.50 4.63
N HIS A 348 -27.34 -9.58 4.84
CA HIS A 348 -26.25 -9.65 5.81
C HIS A 348 -25.06 -8.73 5.45
N LEU A 349 -24.96 -8.24 4.21
CA LEU A 349 -23.88 -7.34 3.81
C LEU A 349 -23.90 -6.02 4.61
N GLN A 350 -25.09 -5.44 4.81
CA GLN A 350 -25.27 -4.16 5.50
C GLN A 350 -25.96 -4.29 6.88
N ALA A 351 -26.64 -5.40 7.16
CA ALA A 351 -27.30 -5.63 8.45
C ALA A 351 -26.33 -6.13 9.54
N ASN A 352 -26.47 -5.62 10.77
CA ASN A 352 -25.75 -6.09 11.95
C ASN A 352 -26.26 -7.47 12.41
N THR A 353 -25.76 -8.54 11.80
CA THR A 353 -26.18 -9.93 12.06
C THR A 353 -25.00 -10.81 12.47
N PRO A 354 -25.22 -11.95 13.16
CA PRO A 354 -24.14 -12.90 13.46
C PRO A 354 -23.42 -13.39 12.20
N THR A 355 -24.15 -13.62 11.09
CA THR A 355 -23.59 -13.98 9.79
C THR A 355 -22.65 -12.90 9.24
N HIS A 356 -23.02 -11.62 9.38
CA HIS A 356 -22.17 -10.49 8.98
C HIS A 356 -20.84 -10.54 9.75
N TRP A 357 -20.91 -10.62 11.09
CA TRP A 357 -19.74 -10.58 11.94
C TRP A 357 -18.85 -11.82 11.78
N GLY A 358 -19.45 -13.02 11.74
CA GLY A 358 -18.72 -14.26 11.50
C GLY A 358 -17.99 -14.25 10.16
N THR A 359 -18.66 -13.80 9.09
CA THR A 359 -18.04 -13.71 7.76
C THR A 359 -16.93 -12.66 7.73
N TRP A 360 -17.16 -11.48 8.31
CA TRP A 360 -16.18 -10.38 8.36
C TRP A 360 -14.91 -10.75 9.14
N LEU A 361 -15.07 -11.25 10.37
CA LEU A 361 -13.95 -11.67 11.21
C LEU A 361 -13.25 -12.90 10.61
N GLY A 362 -13.99 -13.85 10.04
CA GLY A 362 -13.43 -14.99 9.33
C GLY A 362 -12.54 -14.58 8.16
N CYS A 363 -12.97 -13.62 7.34
CA CYS A 363 -12.13 -13.05 6.27
C CYS A 363 -10.87 -12.40 6.84
N THR A 364 -11.01 -11.59 7.89
CA THR A 364 -9.89 -10.82 8.46
C THR A 364 -8.84 -11.75 9.07
N VAL A 365 -9.26 -12.73 9.87
CA VAL A 365 -8.38 -13.70 10.52
C VAL A 365 -7.71 -14.62 9.49
N SER A 366 -8.45 -15.13 8.50
CA SER A 366 -7.87 -15.99 7.46
C SER A 366 -6.82 -15.27 6.62
N MET A 367 -7.10 -14.03 6.18
CA MET A 367 -6.11 -13.24 5.43
C MET A 367 -4.87 -12.92 6.27
N SER A 368 -5.06 -12.62 7.56
CA SER A 368 -3.95 -12.38 8.50
C SER A 368 -3.08 -13.62 8.72
N ALA A 369 -3.71 -14.80 8.85
CA ALA A 369 -3.00 -16.06 9.03
C ALA A 369 -2.14 -16.43 7.81
N ILE A 370 -2.67 -16.23 6.60
CA ILE A 370 -1.89 -16.46 5.36
C ILE A 370 -0.73 -15.46 5.28
N ALA A 371 -0.97 -14.19 5.59
CA ALA A 371 0.07 -13.16 5.62
C ALA A 371 1.19 -13.48 6.63
N PHE A 372 0.85 -14.04 7.80
CA PHE A 372 1.82 -14.50 8.80
C PHE A 372 2.72 -15.61 8.23
N VAL A 373 2.14 -16.64 7.63
CA VAL A 373 2.91 -17.73 7.02
C VAL A 373 3.88 -17.20 5.97
N LEU A 374 3.42 -16.28 5.11
CA LEU A 374 4.27 -15.66 4.09
C LEU A 374 5.37 -14.79 4.70
N SER A 375 5.09 -14.06 5.77
CA SER A 375 6.08 -13.22 6.47
C SER A 375 7.23 -14.04 7.07
N CYS A 376 6.91 -15.24 7.57
CA CYS A 376 7.88 -16.17 8.12
C CYS A 376 8.58 -17.01 7.04
N ALA A 377 7.96 -17.16 5.86
CA ALA A 377 8.53 -17.90 4.74
C ALA A 377 9.57 -17.08 3.99
N ILE A 378 9.36 -15.78 3.77
CA ILE A 378 10.33 -14.91 3.07
C ILE A 378 10.62 -13.71 3.99
N PRO A 379 11.44 -13.87 5.04
CA PRO A 379 11.66 -12.83 6.05
C PRO A 379 12.57 -11.69 5.58
N ILE A 380 12.65 -11.45 4.26
CA ILE A 380 13.36 -10.32 3.66
C ILE A 380 12.35 -9.34 3.08
N PHE A 381 12.24 -8.19 3.73
CA PHE A 381 11.27 -7.15 3.43
C PHE A 381 11.24 -6.72 1.95
N THR A 382 12.41 -6.44 1.37
CA THR A 382 12.54 -6.02 -0.03
C THR A 382 12.13 -7.10 -1.01
N TYR A 383 12.44 -8.38 -0.75
CA TYR A 383 12.07 -9.48 -1.62
C TYR A 383 10.57 -9.76 -1.62
N VAL A 384 9.90 -9.64 -0.47
CA VAL A 384 8.43 -9.75 -0.39
C VAL A 384 7.76 -8.64 -1.20
N LEU A 385 8.27 -7.41 -1.11
CA LEU A 385 7.76 -6.28 -1.89
C LEU A 385 8.02 -6.44 -3.39
N ALA A 386 9.23 -6.85 -3.78
CA ALA A 386 9.54 -7.13 -5.16
C ALA A 386 8.66 -8.24 -5.74
N LEU A 387 8.42 -9.32 -4.97
CA LEU A 387 7.58 -10.45 -5.36
C LEU A 387 6.15 -10.00 -5.64
N VAL A 388 5.52 -9.28 -4.72
CA VAL A 388 4.15 -8.80 -4.92
C VAL A 388 4.07 -7.74 -6.01
N GLY A 389 5.11 -6.91 -6.12
CA GLY A 389 5.32 -5.94 -7.19
C GLY A 389 5.25 -6.60 -8.56
N SER A 390 6.11 -7.58 -8.81
CA SER A 390 6.15 -8.28 -10.10
C SER A 390 4.93 -9.17 -10.30
N LEU A 391 4.66 -10.10 -9.39
CA LEU A 391 3.71 -11.19 -9.60
C LEU A 391 2.27 -10.68 -9.75
N CYS A 392 1.89 -9.67 -8.96
CA CYS A 392 0.49 -9.26 -8.85
C CYS A 392 0.26 -7.79 -9.22
N PHE A 393 1.08 -6.87 -8.71
CA PHE A 393 0.85 -5.44 -9.00
C PHE A 393 1.20 -5.04 -10.42
N ALA A 394 2.21 -5.65 -11.06
CA ALA A 394 2.53 -5.35 -12.46
C ALA A 394 1.32 -5.61 -13.39
N PRO A 395 0.67 -6.79 -13.36
CA PRO A 395 -0.53 -7.00 -14.16
C PRO A 395 -1.72 -6.16 -13.67
N LEU A 396 -1.90 -5.89 -12.38
CA LEU A 396 -3.03 -5.09 -11.86
C LEU A 396 -2.92 -3.57 -12.11
N SER A 397 -1.71 -3.02 -12.07
CA SER A 397 -1.46 -1.58 -12.07
C SER A 397 -0.81 -1.07 -13.35
N ILE A 398 -0.23 -1.96 -14.17
CA ILE A 398 0.28 -1.63 -15.50
C ILE A 398 -0.61 -2.24 -16.58
N SER A 399 -0.73 -3.58 -16.63
CA SER A 399 -1.40 -4.25 -17.75
C SER A 399 -2.91 -4.04 -17.76
N LEU A 400 -3.58 -4.15 -16.61
CA LEU A 400 -5.03 -3.99 -16.54
C LEU A 400 -5.45 -2.56 -16.95
N PRO A 401 -4.86 -1.45 -16.45
CA PRO A 401 -5.21 -0.13 -16.95
C PRO A 401 -4.96 0.05 -18.45
N GLY A 402 -3.86 -0.49 -18.99
CA GLY A 402 -3.58 -0.48 -20.43
C GLY A 402 -4.65 -1.23 -21.23
N TRP A 403 -5.05 -2.41 -20.76
CA TRP A 403 -6.11 -3.22 -21.34
C TRP A 403 -7.47 -2.50 -21.33
N LEU A 404 -7.86 -1.94 -20.19
CA LEU A 404 -9.11 -1.19 -20.04
C LEU A 404 -9.15 0.01 -20.99
N TRP A 405 -8.02 0.71 -21.15
CA TRP A 405 -7.92 1.81 -22.09
C TRP A 405 -8.10 1.33 -23.54
N LEU A 406 -7.40 0.26 -23.94
CA LEU A 406 -7.50 -0.32 -25.29
C LEU A 406 -8.91 -0.79 -25.62
N TRP A 407 -9.59 -1.42 -24.65
CA TRP A 407 -10.96 -1.86 -24.79
C TRP A 407 -11.91 -0.67 -25.00
N SER A 408 -11.78 0.40 -24.19
CA SER A 408 -12.60 1.61 -24.33
C SER A 408 -12.31 2.41 -25.62
N HIS A 409 -11.12 2.27 -26.20
CA HIS A 409 -10.67 3.03 -27.37
C HIS A 409 -10.38 2.14 -28.58
N GLY A 410 -11.12 1.03 -28.74
CA GLY A 410 -10.92 0.09 -29.86
C GLY A 410 -10.96 0.75 -31.26
N ASN A 411 -11.71 1.85 -31.41
CA ASN A 411 -11.80 2.62 -32.65
C ASN A 411 -10.45 3.26 -33.06
N TYR A 412 -9.54 3.52 -32.12
CA TYR A 412 -8.21 4.08 -32.42
C TYR A 412 -7.35 3.12 -33.24
N ARG A 413 -7.65 1.81 -33.21
CA ARG A 413 -6.98 0.80 -34.05
C ARG A 413 -7.25 0.99 -35.54
N ARG A 414 -8.39 1.60 -35.90
CA ARG A 414 -8.81 1.88 -37.28
C ARG A 414 -8.58 3.34 -37.68
N GLY A 415 -8.00 4.14 -36.79
CA GLY A 415 -7.76 5.56 -37.00
C GLY A 415 -6.74 5.79 -38.12
N TRP A 416 -7.07 6.67 -39.07
CA TRP A 416 -6.22 7.03 -40.22
C TRP A 416 -5.14 8.07 -39.85
N GLY A 417 -5.01 8.44 -38.56
CA GLY A 417 -4.10 9.47 -38.08
C GLY A 417 -2.96 8.93 -37.21
N VAL A 418 -1.73 9.31 -37.55
CA VAL A 418 -0.48 8.89 -36.87
C VAL A 418 -0.56 8.99 -35.34
N ARG A 419 -1.18 10.07 -34.82
CA ARG A 419 -1.36 10.28 -33.37
C ARG A 419 -2.17 9.18 -32.70
N GLN A 420 -3.27 8.73 -33.31
CA GLN A 420 -4.15 7.71 -32.72
C GLN A 420 -3.45 6.35 -32.70
N THR A 421 -2.72 6.02 -33.77
CA THR A 421 -1.91 4.81 -33.86
C THR A 421 -0.82 4.79 -32.79
N ILE A 422 -0.10 5.91 -32.58
CA ILE A 422 0.92 6.03 -31.54
C ILE A 422 0.30 5.81 -30.15
N ILE A 423 -0.79 6.49 -29.82
CA ILE A 423 -1.43 6.35 -28.50
C ILE A 423 -1.90 4.91 -28.29
N TRP A 424 -2.52 4.29 -29.29
CA TRP A 424 -2.95 2.90 -29.19
C TRP A 424 -1.75 1.95 -28.99
N GLY A 425 -0.67 2.15 -29.76
CA GLY A 425 0.57 1.39 -29.62
C GLY A 425 1.20 1.53 -28.22
N LEU A 426 1.22 2.74 -27.64
CA LEU A 426 1.73 2.96 -26.29
C LEU A 426 0.97 2.17 -25.22
N HIS A 427 -0.35 2.00 -25.37
CA HIS A 427 -1.13 1.20 -24.43
C HIS A 427 -0.93 -0.30 -24.62
N VAL A 428 -0.66 -0.76 -25.85
CA VAL A 428 -0.18 -2.14 -26.08
C VAL A 428 1.17 -2.35 -25.41
N VAL A 429 2.11 -1.42 -25.57
CA VAL A 429 3.41 -1.45 -24.88
C VAL A 429 3.21 -1.46 -23.36
N GLN A 430 2.28 -0.68 -22.83
CA GLN A 430 1.94 -0.71 -21.40
C GLN A 430 1.46 -2.10 -20.96
N VAL A 431 0.58 -2.76 -21.73
CA VAL A 431 0.16 -4.15 -21.42
C VAL A 431 1.34 -5.10 -21.38
N LEU A 432 2.19 -5.05 -22.42
CA LEU A 432 3.37 -5.91 -22.55
C LEU A 432 4.41 -5.62 -21.46
N LEU A 433 4.58 -4.36 -21.04
CA LEU A 433 5.48 -3.96 -19.96
C LEU A 433 5.05 -4.60 -18.63
N GLY A 434 3.75 -4.60 -18.31
CA GLY A 434 3.27 -5.25 -17.10
C GLY A 434 3.43 -6.78 -17.14
N LEU A 435 3.25 -7.41 -18.30
CA LEU A 435 3.52 -8.85 -18.48
C LEU A 435 5.02 -9.17 -18.38
N PHE A 436 5.87 -8.32 -18.96
CA PHE A 436 7.32 -8.44 -18.84
C PHE A 436 7.77 -8.31 -17.38
N MET A 437 7.25 -7.31 -16.65
CA MET A 437 7.53 -7.14 -15.23
C MET A 437 7.00 -8.32 -14.41
N MET A 438 5.85 -8.89 -14.78
CA MET A 438 5.31 -10.09 -14.14
C MET A 438 6.24 -11.28 -14.29
N VAL A 439 6.66 -11.60 -15.52
CA VAL A 439 7.50 -12.78 -15.79
C VAL A 439 8.95 -12.53 -15.35
N GLY A 440 9.57 -11.48 -15.88
CA GLY A 440 10.98 -11.15 -15.62
C GLY A 440 11.24 -10.73 -14.18
N GLY A 441 10.35 -9.91 -13.60
CA GLY A 441 10.46 -9.51 -12.20
C GLY A 441 10.29 -10.70 -11.25
N THR A 442 9.29 -11.55 -11.47
CA THR A 442 9.09 -12.73 -10.61
C THR A 442 10.26 -13.71 -10.74
N TYR A 443 10.78 -13.92 -11.95
CA TYR A 443 12.01 -14.69 -12.15
C TYR A 443 13.18 -14.10 -11.35
N GLY A 444 13.45 -12.80 -11.48
CA GLY A 444 14.52 -12.13 -10.77
C GLY A 444 14.41 -12.28 -9.26
N VAL A 445 13.21 -12.09 -8.72
CA VAL A 445 12.93 -12.21 -7.28
C VAL A 445 13.13 -13.64 -6.81
N ILE A 446 12.67 -14.65 -7.56
CA ILE A 446 12.89 -16.07 -7.23
C ILE A 446 14.40 -16.37 -7.18
N VAL A 447 15.16 -15.93 -8.18
CA VAL A 447 16.62 -16.13 -8.21
C VAL A 447 17.29 -15.48 -7.00
N GLN A 448 16.89 -14.27 -6.62
CA GLN A 448 17.43 -13.56 -5.44
C GLN A 448 17.08 -14.27 -4.13
N ILE A 449 15.83 -14.75 -3.98
CA ILE A 449 15.40 -15.52 -2.81
C ILE A 449 16.20 -16.83 -2.70
N LEU A 450 16.33 -17.59 -3.80
CA LEU A 450 17.11 -18.83 -3.82
C LEU A 450 18.59 -18.56 -3.47
N GLY A 451 19.17 -17.49 -4.01
CA GLY A 451 20.53 -17.06 -3.66
C GLY A 451 20.67 -16.72 -2.18
N ALA A 452 19.67 -16.09 -1.57
CA ALA A 452 19.67 -15.77 -0.14
C ALA A 452 19.58 -17.02 0.75
N TYR A 453 18.83 -18.05 0.35
CA TYR A 453 18.84 -19.34 1.05
C TYR A 453 20.17 -20.08 0.89
N ASN A 454 20.68 -20.18 -0.35
CA ASN A 454 21.91 -20.91 -0.63
C ASN A 454 23.15 -20.28 0.02
N SER A 455 23.15 -18.96 0.21
CA SER A 455 24.23 -18.26 0.91
C SER A 455 24.12 -18.26 2.44
N GLY A 456 23.02 -18.78 2.99
CA GLY A 456 22.74 -18.74 4.43
C GLY A 456 22.28 -17.36 4.94
N ARG A 457 22.03 -16.38 4.06
CA ARG A 457 21.42 -15.10 4.44
C ARG A 457 20.00 -15.27 4.98
N ILE A 458 19.28 -16.28 4.48
CA ILE A 458 18.08 -16.83 5.11
C ILE A 458 18.41 -18.25 5.54
N ASP A 459 18.53 -18.48 6.85
CA ASP A 459 18.85 -19.80 7.40
C ASP A 459 17.76 -20.84 7.10
N LYS A 460 16.49 -20.52 7.44
CA LYS A 460 15.34 -21.41 7.23
C LYS A 460 14.02 -20.65 7.22
N VAL A 461 12.97 -21.31 6.73
CA VAL A 461 11.58 -20.86 6.91
C VAL A 461 11.27 -20.84 8.42
N PHE A 462 10.53 -19.83 8.90
CA PHE A 462 10.29 -19.61 10.33
C PHE A 462 11.61 -19.46 11.13
N SER A 463 12.55 -18.68 10.58
CA SER A 463 13.80 -18.35 11.28
C SER A 463 13.54 -17.47 12.50
N CYS A 464 14.28 -17.74 13.57
CA CYS A 464 14.33 -16.88 14.75
C CYS A 464 15.33 -15.74 14.62
N ALA A 465 16.06 -15.61 13.51
CA ALA A 465 17.07 -14.59 13.33
C ALA A 465 16.49 -13.16 13.38
N ASP A 466 17.28 -12.23 13.94
CA ASP A 466 16.91 -10.83 14.03
C ASP A 466 16.79 -10.19 12.63
N ASN A 467 15.59 -9.69 12.33
CA ASN A 467 15.29 -8.97 11.09
C ASN A 467 15.41 -7.43 11.22
N SER A 468 15.92 -6.92 12.34
CA SER A 468 16.13 -5.50 12.60
C SER A 468 17.60 -5.06 12.55
N GLY A 469 18.55 -6.01 12.60
CA GLY A 469 19.99 -5.72 12.65
C GLY A 469 20.40 -5.07 13.97
N SER A 470 19.87 -5.56 15.09
CA SER A 470 20.15 -5.07 16.44
C SER A 470 21.12 -5.94 17.24
N VAL A 471 21.29 -7.20 16.84
CA VAL A 471 22.26 -8.16 17.42
C VAL A 471 23.06 -8.84 16.34
#